data_AF-A0A453LFP4-F1
#
_entry.id   AF-A0A453LFP4-F1
#
_cell.length_a   1.000
_cell.length_b   1.000
_cell.length_c   1.000
_cell.angle_alpha   90.00
_cell.angle_beta   90.00
_cell.angle_gamma   90.00
#
_symmetry.space_group_name_H-M   'P 1'
#
loop_
_entity.id
_entity.type
_entity.pdbx_description
1 polymer ?
#
loop_
_entity_poly.entity_id
_entity_poly.type
_entity_poly.pdbx_seq_one_letter_code
_entity_poly.pdbx_strand_id
1 'polypeptide(L)'
;MAAPSSLASSRLAAAAPAPQHHHHQNHQLRLGCSRRRAQRLVAMAGSGKFFVGGNWKCNGTKESISKLVSDLNAATLESDVDVVVAPPFIYIDQVKSSLTDRIEVSAQNTWIGKGGAFTGEISAEQLVDIGCQWVILGHSERRHVIGEDDQFIGKKAAYALSQNLKVMACIGELL
;
A
#
# COMPACT_ATOMS: atom_id res chain seq x y z
N MET A 1 34.79 35.25 34.19
CA MET A 1 34.32 36.61 33.83
C MET A 1 32.86 36.73 34.24
N ALA A 2 32.59 37.50 35.29
CA ALA A 2 31.28 38.12 35.55
C ALA A 2 30.90 38.99 34.34
N ALA A 3 29.64 39.26 34.00
CA ALA A 3 28.67 39.97 34.83
C ALA A 3 27.24 39.90 34.22
N PRO A 4 26.20 40.34 34.96
CA PRO A 4 24.78 39.96 34.84
C PRO A 4 23.91 41.11 34.27
N SER A 5 22.62 41.13 34.67
CA SER A 5 21.65 42.26 34.74
C SER A 5 20.56 42.26 33.66
N SER A 6 19.28 42.57 33.90
CA SER A 6 18.45 42.85 35.09
C SER A 6 16.99 42.92 34.57
N LEU A 7 15.98 42.36 35.27
CA LEU A 7 14.95 43.09 36.07
C LEU A 7 14.51 44.44 35.45
N ALA A 8 13.25 44.87 35.40
CA ALA A 8 11.95 44.40 35.88
C ALA A 8 10.87 45.42 35.41
N SER A 9 9.59 45.07 35.57
CA SER A 9 8.47 45.96 35.96
C SER A 9 8.06 47.13 35.03
N SER A 10 6.83 47.67 34.99
CA SER A 10 5.50 47.32 35.50
C SER A 10 4.57 48.52 35.19
N ARG A 11 3.29 48.24 34.87
CA ARG A 11 2.05 48.98 35.26
C ARG A 11 1.58 50.29 34.56
N LEU A 12 0.32 50.21 34.09
CA LEU A 12 -0.87 51.13 34.17
C LEU A 12 -0.79 52.55 33.58
N ALA A 13 -1.83 53.24 33.08
CA ALA A 13 -3.22 52.98 32.61
C ALA A 13 -3.84 54.35 32.18
N ALA A 14 -5.02 54.32 31.51
CA ALA A 14 -6.01 55.40 31.25
C ALA A 14 -5.78 56.29 29.99
N ALA A 15 -6.76 56.79 29.22
CA ALA A 15 -8.23 56.92 29.33
C ALA A 15 -8.89 57.06 27.92
N ALA A 16 -10.24 56.92 27.85
CA ALA A 16 -11.10 56.99 26.64
C ALA A 16 -11.54 58.42 26.24
N PRO A 17 -12.17 58.59 25.05
CA PRO A 17 -13.60 58.99 25.05
C PRO A 17 -14.47 58.32 23.95
N ALA A 18 -15.80 58.41 24.11
CA ALA A 18 -16.89 57.87 23.28
C ALA A 18 -17.57 58.98 22.41
N PRO A 19 -18.80 58.82 21.88
CA PRO A 19 -19.32 57.92 20.82
C PRO A 19 -19.98 58.71 19.65
N GLN A 20 -20.30 58.09 18.50
CA GLN A 20 -21.33 58.61 17.57
C GLN A 20 -22.15 57.49 16.90
N HIS A 21 -23.42 57.82 16.62
CA HIS A 21 -24.62 56.98 16.48
C HIS A 21 -24.94 56.48 15.05
N HIS A 22 -25.94 55.57 15.02
CA HIS A 22 -26.82 55.15 13.90
C HIS A 22 -26.33 53.90 13.12
N HIS A 23 -27.15 52.91 12.74
CA HIS A 23 -28.60 52.78 12.73
C HIS A 23 -28.96 51.28 12.79
N HIS A 24 -30.09 51.00 13.42
CA HIS A 24 -30.74 49.69 13.59
C HIS A 24 -31.25 49.14 12.25
N GLN A 25 -30.87 47.90 11.86
CA GLN A 25 -31.74 47.03 11.05
C GLN A 25 -31.62 45.56 11.49
N ASN A 26 -32.78 45.04 11.87
CA ASN A 26 -33.06 43.68 12.30
C ASN A 26 -33.14 42.77 11.07
N HIS A 27 -32.23 41.81 10.94
CA HIS A 27 -32.45 40.63 10.10
C HIS A 27 -32.12 39.37 10.90
N GLN A 28 -33.15 38.81 11.53
CA GLN A 28 -33.14 37.46 12.06
C GLN A 28 -32.97 36.46 10.90
N LEU A 29 -31.73 36.18 10.51
CA LEU A 29 -31.40 34.99 9.74
C LEU A 29 -31.35 33.80 10.71
N ARG A 30 -32.45 33.05 10.77
CA ARG A 30 -32.45 31.71 11.36
C ARG A 30 -31.52 30.81 10.54
N LEU A 31 -30.27 30.69 10.99
CA LEU A 31 -29.36 29.63 10.56
C LEU A 31 -29.94 28.30 11.03
N GLY A 32 -30.67 27.63 10.14
CA GLY A 32 -31.01 26.22 10.31
C GLY A 32 -29.71 25.41 10.33
N CYS A 33 -29.23 25.08 11.52
CA CYS A 33 -28.19 24.08 11.69
C CYS A 33 -28.80 22.73 11.28
N SER A 34 -28.65 22.36 10.01
CA SER A 34 -28.83 20.99 9.57
C SER A 34 -27.84 20.16 10.40
N ARG A 35 -28.37 19.33 11.30
CA ARG A 35 -27.60 18.31 12.02
C ARG A 35 -27.01 17.36 10.97
N ARG A 36 -25.83 17.70 10.44
CA ARG A 36 -25.01 16.71 9.75
C ARG A 36 -24.69 15.66 10.80
N ARG A 37 -25.31 14.49 10.64
CA ARG A 37 -25.03 13.30 11.41
C ARG A 37 -23.51 13.13 11.38
N ALA A 38 -22.84 13.34 12.52
CA ALA A 38 -21.42 13.10 12.63
C ALA A 38 -21.20 11.63 12.26
N GLN A 39 -20.68 11.39 11.06
CA GLN A 39 -20.28 10.06 10.65
C GLN A 39 -19.16 9.68 11.60
N ARG A 40 -19.43 8.69 12.43
CA ARG A 40 -18.48 8.16 13.39
C ARG A 40 -17.40 7.45 12.56
N LEU A 41 -16.30 8.17 12.31
CA LEU A 41 -15.16 7.64 11.58
C LEU A 41 -14.44 6.69 12.54
N VAL A 42 -14.65 5.39 12.34
CA VAL A 42 -13.95 4.36 13.10
C VAL A 42 -12.62 4.11 12.38
N ALA A 43 -11.57 4.76 12.84
CA ALA A 43 -10.21 4.39 12.44
C ALA A 43 -9.84 3.12 13.19
N MET A 44 -9.78 1.99 12.49
CA MET A 44 -9.21 0.77 13.05
C MET A 44 -7.70 0.95 13.10
N ALA A 45 -7.14 1.08 14.31
CA ALA A 45 -5.71 0.92 14.52
C ALA A 45 -5.38 -0.56 14.34
N GLY A 46 -5.12 -0.98 13.10
CA GLY A 46 -4.70 -2.34 12.80
C GLY A 46 -3.32 -2.59 13.38
N SER A 47 -3.11 -3.73 14.04
CA SER A 47 -1.79 -4.22 14.46
C SER A 47 -1.01 -4.85 13.29
N GLY A 48 -1.38 -4.52 12.05
CA GLY A 48 -0.78 -5.10 10.86
C GLY A 48 0.63 -4.57 10.68
N LYS A 49 1.58 -5.47 10.43
CA LYS A 49 2.93 -5.11 10.04
C LYS A 49 2.90 -4.37 8.70
N PHE A 50 3.73 -3.35 8.53
CA PHE A 50 3.77 -2.60 7.28
C PHE A 50 4.26 -3.52 6.16
N PHE A 51 3.63 -3.45 4.98
CA PHE A 51 3.89 -4.37 3.87
C PHE A 51 4.09 -3.59 2.58
N VAL A 52 5.19 -3.86 1.87
CA VAL A 52 5.54 -3.22 0.60
C VAL A 52 5.74 -4.28 -0.48
N GLY A 53 4.89 -4.23 -1.50
CA GLY A 53 4.96 -5.10 -2.67
C GLY A 53 5.45 -4.35 -3.92
N GLY A 54 6.46 -4.89 -4.59
CA GLY A 54 6.97 -4.37 -5.87
C GLY A 54 6.61 -5.26 -7.05
N ASN A 55 5.57 -4.91 -7.80
CA ASN A 55 5.18 -5.63 -9.03
C ASN A 55 5.96 -5.11 -10.24
N TRP A 56 6.87 -5.92 -10.80
CA TRP A 56 7.69 -5.51 -11.94
C TRP A 56 6.93 -5.60 -13.27
N LYS A 57 5.75 -6.23 -13.28
CA LYS A 57 4.92 -6.46 -14.46
C LYS A 57 5.71 -7.12 -15.59
N CYS A 58 5.40 -6.80 -16.85
CA CYS A 58 6.12 -7.27 -18.02
C CYS A 58 7.38 -6.41 -18.30
N ASN A 59 8.29 -6.30 -17.33
CA ASN A 59 9.54 -5.54 -17.47
C ASN A 59 10.75 -6.32 -16.97
N GLY A 60 11.88 -6.06 -17.63
CA GLY A 60 13.20 -6.54 -17.22
C GLY A 60 13.89 -7.42 -18.25
N THR A 61 15.20 -7.23 -18.35
CA THR A 61 16.18 -8.18 -18.92
C THR A 61 17.07 -8.73 -17.80
N LYS A 62 17.84 -9.79 -18.06
CA LYS A 62 18.77 -10.37 -17.09
C LYS A 62 19.71 -9.32 -16.47
N GLU A 63 20.21 -8.39 -17.28
CA GLU A 63 21.14 -7.33 -16.85
C GLU A 63 20.42 -6.32 -15.95
N SER A 64 19.26 -5.81 -16.38
CA SER A 64 18.50 -4.83 -15.59
C SER A 64 18.00 -5.41 -14.27
N ILE A 65 17.62 -6.69 -14.25
CA ILE A 65 17.17 -7.41 -13.06
C ILE A 65 18.34 -7.62 -12.10
N SER A 66 19.51 -8.05 -12.61
CA SER A 66 20.69 -8.23 -11.77
C SER A 66 21.11 -6.91 -11.12
N LYS A 67 21.01 -5.80 -11.85
CA LYS A 67 21.23 -4.46 -11.29
C LYS A 67 20.21 -4.12 -10.19
N LEU A 68 18.92 -4.29 -10.47
CA LEU A 68 17.86 -4.01 -9.50
C LEU A 68 18.00 -4.86 -8.22
N VAL A 69 18.33 -6.14 -8.36
CA VAL A 69 18.60 -7.04 -7.23
C VAL A 69 19.81 -6.57 -6.42
N SER A 70 20.88 -6.14 -7.09
CA SER A 70 22.06 -5.58 -6.41
C SER A 70 21.69 -4.32 -5.60
N ASP A 71 20.90 -3.43 -6.19
CA ASP A 71 20.45 -2.20 -5.52
C ASP A 71 19.55 -2.52 -4.32
N LEU A 72 18.64 -3.50 -4.45
CA LEU A 72 17.78 -3.97 -3.36
C LEU A 72 18.58 -4.62 -2.23
N ASN A 73 19.59 -5.42 -2.54
CA ASN A 73 20.45 -6.05 -1.53
C ASN A 73 21.34 -5.03 -0.79
N ALA A 74 21.69 -3.91 -1.43
CA ALA A 74 22.45 -2.83 -0.81
C ALA A 74 21.57 -1.88 0.02
N ALA A 75 20.25 -1.94 -0.13
CA ALA A 75 19.32 -1.08 0.59
C ALA A 75 19.21 -1.48 2.07
N THR A 76 19.09 -0.47 2.94
CA THR A 76 18.76 -0.69 4.35
C THR A 76 17.24 -0.80 4.49
N LEU A 77 16.75 -1.95 4.94
CA LEU A 77 15.33 -2.22 5.12
C LEU A 77 14.97 -2.26 6.61
N GLU A 78 14.01 -1.44 7.01
CA GLU A 78 13.45 -1.43 8.37
C GLU A 78 12.91 -2.81 8.75
N SER A 79 13.25 -3.33 9.93
CA SER A 79 12.88 -4.70 10.36
C SER A 79 11.37 -4.93 10.47
N ASP A 80 10.62 -3.86 10.75
CA ASP A 80 9.17 -3.88 10.93
C ASP A 80 8.38 -3.76 9.62
N VAL A 81 9.04 -3.94 8.47
CA VAL A 81 8.42 -3.91 7.14
C VAL A 81 8.58 -5.24 6.41
N ASP A 82 7.50 -5.85 5.96
CA ASP A 82 7.58 -6.98 5.04
C ASP A 82 7.74 -6.47 3.61
N VAL A 83 8.73 -7.00 2.89
CA VAL A 83 9.08 -6.57 1.54
C VAL A 83 8.97 -7.76 0.60
N VAL A 84 8.18 -7.61 -0.46
CA VAL A 84 7.94 -8.66 -1.46
C VAL A 84 8.11 -8.10 -2.86
N VAL A 85 8.81 -8.80 -3.74
CA VAL A 85 8.95 -8.42 -5.15
C VAL A 85 8.38 -9.46 -6.10
N ALA A 86 7.77 -9.03 -7.19
CA ALA A 86 7.15 -9.89 -8.18
C ALA A 86 7.77 -9.71 -9.58
N PRO A 87 8.88 -10.42 -9.90
CA PRO A 87 9.47 -10.42 -11.24
C PRO A 87 8.62 -11.17 -12.27
N PRO A 88 8.89 -11.00 -13.58
CA PRO A 88 8.35 -11.89 -14.61
C PRO A 88 8.73 -13.35 -14.34
N PHE A 89 7.85 -14.29 -14.69
CA PHE A 89 8.01 -15.73 -14.38
C PHE A 89 9.37 -16.32 -14.75
N ILE A 90 9.88 -15.95 -15.93
CA ILE A 90 11.15 -16.45 -16.46
C ILE A 90 12.38 -16.04 -15.64
N TYR A 91 12.22 -15.10 -14.71
CA TYR A 91 13.30 -14.58 -13.87
C TYR A 91 13.11 -14.87 -12.38
N ILE A 92 12.04 -15.56 -11.97
CA ILE A 92 11.78 -15.83 -10.54
C ILE A 92 12.96 -16.57 -9.89
N ASP A 93 13.45 -17.63 -10.54
CA ASP A 93 14.55 -18.45 -10.01
C ASP A 93 15.87 -17.67 -9.89
N GLN A 94 16.20 -16.86 -10.92
CA GLN A 94 17.36 -15.97 -10.90
C GLN A 94 17.28 -14.97 -9.75
N VAL A 95 16.12 -14.31 -9.59
CA VAL A 95 15.89 -13.28 -8.58
C VAL A 95 15.95 -13.87 -7.19
N LYS A 96 15.30 -15.01 -6.98
CA LYS A 96 15.32 -15.72 -5.70
C LYS A 96 16.73 -16.16 -5.31
N SER A 97 17.51 -16.69 -6.26
CA SER A 97 18.88 -17.15 -5.99
C SER A 97 19.87 -16.01 -5.70
N SER A 98 19.50 -14.77 -6.03
CA SER A 98 20.38 -13.61 -5.92
C SER A 98 19.96 -12.61 -4.82
N LEU A 99 18.69 -12.63 -4.39
CA LEU A 99 18.19 -11.77 -3.33
C LEU A 99 18.59 -12.27 -1.95
N THR A 100 18.74 -11.34 -1.02
CA THR A 100 18.86 -11.69 0.40
C THR A 100 17.55 -12.24 0.96
N ASP A 101 17.64 -13.06 2.01
CA ASP A 101 16.47 -13.63 2.71
C ASP A 101 15.55 -12.58 3.34
N ARG A 102 15.95 -11.30 3.33
CA ARG A 102 15.15 -10.19 3.84
C ARG A 102 13.95 -9.84 2.96
N ILE A 103 14.01 -10.20 1.67
CA ILE A 103 13.01 -9.86 0.65
C ILE A 103 12.40 -11.17 0.14
N GLU A 104 11.09 -11.33 0.28
CA GLU A 104 10.40 -12.50 -0.27
C GLU A 104 10.08 -12.28 -1.77
N VAL A 105 9.97 -13.40 -2.52
CA VAL A 105 9.65 -13.37 -3.96
C VAL A 105 8.24 -13.88 -4.20
N SER A 106 7.51 -13.17 -5.06
CA SER A 106 6.15 -13.47 -5.49
C SER A 106 6.08 -13.78 -6.98
N ALA A 107 5.16 -14.65 -7.36
CA ALA A 107 4.69 -14.74 -8.74
C ALA A 107 3.69 -13.62 -9.05
N GLN A 108 3.53 -13.30 -10.34
CA GLN A 108 2.58 -12.29 -10.80
C GLN A 108 1.16 -12.84 -11.09
N ASN A 109 1.02 -14.17 -11.20
CA ASN A 109 -0.24 -14.89 -11.44
C ASN A 109 -0.04 -16.38 -11.14
N THR A 110 -1.13 -17.16 -11.05
CA THR A 110 -1.08 -18.63 -11.08
C THR A 110 -2.38 -19.20 -11.63
N TRP A 111 -2.38 -20.49 -11.98
CA TRP A 111 -3.54 -21.21 -12.47
C TRP A 111 -4.59 -21.48 -11.38
N ILE A 112 -5.84 -21.71 -11.79
CA ILE A 112 -7.00 -21.92 -10.88
C ILE A 112 -7.01 -23.26 -10.15
N GLY A 113 -6.15 -24.20 -10.51
CA GLY A 113 -6.22 -25.57 -10.01
C GLY A 113 -4.91 -26.33 -10.22
N LYS A 114 -4.97 -27.64 -9.96
CA LYS A 114 -3.86 -28.54 -10.23
C LYS A 114 -3.46 -28.43 -11.69
N GLY A 115 -2.15 -28.45 -11.96
CA GLY A 115 -1.60 -28.40 -13.30
C GLY A 115 -2.26 -29.37 -14.28
N GLY A 116 -2.12 -29.12 -15.58
CA GLY A 116 -2.78 -29.89 -16.62
C GLY A 116 -2.52 -29.34 -18.01
N ALA A 117 -3.42 -29.61 -18.96
CA ALA A 117 -3.32 -29.17 -20.35
C ALA A 117 -3.68 -27.68 -20.52
N PHE A 118 -2.90 -26.80 -19.88
CA PHE A 118 -3.08 -25.35 -19.86
C PHE A 118 -1.79 -24.67 -20.34
N THR A 119 -1.54 -24.75 -21.65
CA THR A 119 -0.32 -24.22 -22.28
C THR A 119 -0.13 -22.74 -21.97
N GLY A 120 1.03 -22.39 -21.39
CA GLY A 120 1.38 -21.02 -21.02
C GLY A 120 1.05 -20.62 -19.58
N GLU A 121 0.26 -21.44 -18.87
CA GLU A 121 -0.07 -21.19 -17.46
C GLU A 121 0.96 -21.79 -16.51
N ILE A 122 1.05 -21.20 -15.32
CA ILE A 122 1.94 -21.65 -14.23
C ILE A 122 1.09 -22.11 -13.05
N SER A 123 1.26 -23.37 -12.66
CA SER A 123 0.55 -23.97 -11.53
C SER A 123 1.11 -23.51 -10.18
N ALA A 124 0.28 -23.56 -9.14
CA ALA A 124 0.70 -23.21 -7.78
C ALA A 124 1.80 -24.15 -7.29
N GLU A 125 1.75 -25.43 -7.67
CA GLU A 125 2.75 -26.43 -7.34
C GLU A 125 4.13 -26.10 -7.92
N GLN A 126 4.20 -25.60 -9.16
CA GLN A 126 5.46 -25.15 -9.75
C GLN A 126 6.05 -23.95 -8.99
N LEU A 127 5.21 -23.05 -8.49
CA LEU A 127 5.67 -21.92 -7.69
C LEU A 127 6.22 -22.38 -6.33
N VAL A 128 5.56 -23.34 -5.69
CA VAL A 128 6.03 -23.93 -4.44
C VAL A 128 7.33 -24.73 -4.65
N ASP A 129 7.46 -25.43 -5.78
CA ASP A 129 8.66 -26.21 -6.14
C ASP A 129 9.91 -25.33 -6.27
N ILE A 130 9.79 -24.19 -6.95
CA ILE A 130 10.87 -23.18 -6.99
C ILE A 130 10.99 -22.40 -5.68
N GLY A 131 10.17 -22.73 -4.67
CA GLY A 131 10.08 -22.14 -3.34
C GLY A 131 9.72 -20.66 -3.33
N CYS A 132 8.86 -20.24 -4.26
CA CYS A 132 8.13 -18.97 -4.19
C CYS A 132 7.00 -19.12 -3.17
N GLN A 133 6.80 -18.09 -2.33
CA GLN A 133 5.85 -18.15 -1.22
C GLN A 133 4.61 -17.28 -1.45
N TRP A 134 4.66 -16.38 -2.42
CA TRP A 134 3.63 -15.38 -2.67
C TRP A 134 3.12 -15.43 -4.10
N VAL A 135 1.86 -15.01 -4.29
CA VAL A 135 1.32 -14.76 -5.62
C VAL A 135 0.40 -13.55 -5.63
N ILE A 136 0.54 -12.71 -6.65
CA ILE A 136 -0.39 -11.62 -6.97
C ILE A 136 -1.54 -12.21 -7.78
N LEU A 137 -2.79 -11.91 -7.39
CA LEU A 137 -3.98 -12.37 -8.09
C LEU A 137 -4.99 -11.24 -8.29
N GLY A 138 -5.65 -11.25 -9.46
CA GLY A 138 -6.65 -10.25 -9.81
C GLY A 138 -6.09 -8.86 -10.05
N HIS A 139 -4.83 -8.74 -10.50
CA HIS A 139 -4.27 -7.45 -10.91
C HIS A 139 -5.14 -6.80 -12.00
N SER A 140 -5.22 -5.47 -12.04
CA SER A 140 -6.12 -4.75 -12.97
C SER A 140 -5.88 -5.10 -14.43
N GLU A 141 -4.62 -5.35 -14.83
CA GLU A 141 -4.30 -5.84 -16.18
C GLU A 141 -4.91 -7.23 -16.45
N ARG A 142 -4.92 -8.15 -15.47
CA ARG A 142 -5.59 -9.46 -15.60
C ARG A 142 -7.10 -9.31 -15.80
N ARG A 143 -7.71 -8.40 -15.05
CA ARG A 143 -9.16 -8.15 -15.08
C ARG A 143 -9.59 -7.46 -16.38
N HIS A 144 -8.98 -6.32 -16.70
CA HIS A 144 -9.48 -5.44 -17.75
C HIS A 144 -8.83 -5.66 -19.11
N VAL A 145 -7.57 -6.11 -19.18
CA VAL A 145 -6.89 -6.37 -20.46
C VAL A 145 -7.11 -7.82 -20.90
N ILE A 146 -7.07 -8.75 -19.96
CA ILE A 146 -7.10 -10.19 -20.26
C ILE A 146 -8.48 -10.82 -19.99
N GLY A 147 -9.34 -10.14 -19.22
CA GLY A 147 -10.73 -10.56 -19.01
C GLY A 147 -10.92 -11.62 -17.93
N GLU A 148 -10.05 -11.68 -16.92
CA GLU A 148 -10.30 -12.54 -15.75
C GLU A 148 -11.43 -11.99 -14.88
N ASP A 149 -12.50 -12.77 -14.74
CA ASP A 149 -13.64 -12.41 -13.89
C ASP A 149 -13.40 -12.71 -12.39
N ASP A 150 -14.29 -12.16 -11.55
CA ASP A 150 -14.21 -12.31 -10.10
C ASP A 150 -14.29 -13.77 -9.63
N GLN A 151 -15.10 -14.60 -10.29
CA GLN A 151 -15.26 -15.99 -9.92
C GLN A 151 -13.99 -16.79 -10.22
N PHE A 152 -13.37 -16.52 -11.37
CA PHE A 152 -12.13 -17.13 -11.81
C PHE A 152 -10.99 -16.75 -10.87
N ILE A 153 -10.85 -15.47 -10.54
CA ILE A 153 -9.84 -14.97 -9.59
C ILE A 153 -10.08 -15.55 -8.19
N GLY A 154 -11.32 -15.64 -7.74
CA GLY A 154 -11.68 -16.27 -6.47
C GLY A 154 -11.25 -17.74 -6.40
N LYS A 155 -11.44 -18.50 -7.49
CA LYS A 155 -10.96 -19.89 -7.60
C LYS A 155 -9.44 -19.97 -7.55
N LYS A 156 -8.72 -19.08 -8.24
CA LYS A 156 -7.24 -19.00 -8.14
C LYS A 156 -6.79 -18.76 -6.71
N ALA A 157 -7.39 -17.79 -6.03
CA ALA A 157 -7.01 -17.44 -4.67
C ALA A 157 -7.25 -18.60 -3.72
N ALA A 158 -8.42 -19.24 -3.80
CA ALA A 158 -8.73 -20.42 -2.99
C ALA A 158 -7.73 -21.57 -3.25
N TYR A 159 -7.39 -21.83 -4.51
CA TYR A 159 -6.43 -22.88 -4.85
C TYR A 159 -5.02 -22.56 -4.38
N ALA A 160 -4.53 -21.34 -4.62
CA ALA A 160 -3.21 -20.89 -4.16
C ALA A 160 -3.06 -21.01 -2.63
N LEU A 161 -4.07 -20.57 -1.88
CA LEU A 161 -4.11 -20.71 -0.42
C LEU A 161 -4.09 -22.19 0.00
N SER A 162 -4.79 -23.08 -0.71
CA SER A 162 -4.76 -24.52 -0.43
C SER A 162 -3.38 -25.17 -0.64
N GLN A 163 -2.53 -24.55 -1.46
CA GLN A 163 -1.15 -24.98 -1.71
C GLN A 163 -0.12 -24.25 -0.82
N ASN A 164 -0.58 -23.57 0.24
CA ASN A 164 0.25 -22.80 1.17
C ASN A 164 0.97 -21.59 0.55
N LEU A 165 0.50 -21.08 -0.60
CA LEU A 165 0.93 -19.78 -1.10
C LEU A 165 0.18 -18.66 -0.36
N LYS A 166 0.91 -17.60 -0.02
CA LYS A 166 0.32 -16.35 0.48
C LYS A 166 -0.18 -15.53 -0.73
N VAL A 167 -1.37 -14.94 -0.61
CA VAL A 167 -2.04 -14.27 -1.75
C VAL A 167 -2.14 -12.76 -1.54
N MET A 168 -1.65 -12.00 -2.52
CA MET A 168 -1.93 -10.58 -2.69
C MET A 168 -3.10 -10.41 -3.66
N ALA A 169 -4.31 -10.31 -3.13
CA ALA A 169 -5.53 -10.14 -3.94
C ALA A 169 -5.77 -8.66 -4.27
N CYS A 170 -5.75 -8.31 -5.56
CA CYS A 170 -5.96 -6.95 -6.02
C CYS A 170 -7.44 -6.67 -6.33
N ILE A 171 -7.91 -5.52 -5.84
CA ILE A 171 -9.23 -4.94 -6.09
C ILE A 171 -9.08 -3.45 -6.36
N GLY A 172 -10.02 -2.87 -7.09
CA GLY A 172 -10.05 -1.44 -7.39
C GLY A 172 -11.14 -1.13 -8.42
N GLU A 173 -11.67 0.07 -8.36
CA GLU A 173 -12.63 0.63 -9.30
C GLU A 173 -11.95 1.23 -10.54
N LEU A 174 -12.73 1.44 -11.59
CA LEU A 174 -12.33 2.24 -12.74
C LEU A 174 -12.47 3.74 -12.43
N LEU A 175 -11.78 4.57 -13.21
CA LEU A 175 -11.81 6.03 -13.14
C LEU A 175 -13.21 6.63 -13.39
#